data_AF-A0A1H9LDY4-F1
#
_entry.id   AF-A0A1H9LDY4-F1
#
_cell.length_a   1.000
_cell.length_b   1.000
_cell.length_c   1.000
_cell.angle_alpha   90.00
_cell.angle_beta   90.00
_cell.angle_gamma   90.00
#
_symmetry.space_group_name_H-M   'P 1'
#
loop_
_entity.id
_entity.type
_entity.pdbx_description
1 polymer ?
#
loop_
_entity_poly.entity_id
_entity_poly.type
_entity_poly.pdbx_seq_one_letter_code
_entity_poly.pdbx_strand_id
1 'polypeptide(L)'
;MSHDEREATGELLQRVSADHTVVVIEHDMDFMRSFARSVSVLHAGKVLSEGSVAEVQADAKVQEVYLGRASEPVTVPVPEPAAAAVPVAEEA
;
A
#
# COMPACT_ATOMS: atom_id res chain seq x y z
N MET A 1 5.86 -10.29 -9.83
CA MET A 1 5.44 -11.71 -9.90
C MET A 1 4.53 -11.87 -11.09
N SER A 2 4.62 -13.00 -11.78
CA SER A 2 3.60 -13.39 -12.74
C SER A 2 2.24 -13.54 -12.05
N HIS A 3 1.14 -13.45 -12.79
CA HIS A 3 -0.20 -13.75 -12.27
C HIS A 3 -0.23 -15.16 -11.64
N ASP A 4 0.29 -16.16 -12.36
CA ASP A 4 0.30 -17.55 -11.92
C ASP A 4 1.12 -17.77 -10.64
N GLU A 5 2.25 -17.05 -10.50
CA GLU A 5 3.07 -17.11 -9.28
C GLU A 5 2.34 -16.49 -8.09
N ARG A 6 1.59 -15.40 -8.29
CA ARG A 6 0.77 -14.78 -7.25
C ARG A 6 -0.35 -15.69 -6.81
N GLU A 7 -1.03 -16.32 -7.75
CA GLU A 7 -2.12 -17.27 -7.47
C GLU A 7 -1.61 -18.46 -6.66
N ALA A 8 -0.55 -19.11 -7.11
CA ALA A 8 0.06 -20.23 -6.37
C ALA A 8 0.53 -19.83 -4.96
N THR A 9 1.03 -18.59 -4.81
CA THR A 9 1.39 -18.04 -3.50
C THR A 9 0.16 -17.81 -2.63
N GLY A 10 -0.92 -17.27 -3.18
CA GLY A 10 -2.18 -17.07 -2.47
C GLY A 10 -2.79 -18.37 -1.96
N GLU A 11 -2.79 -19.43 -2.78
CA GLU A 11 -3.23 -20.77 -2.39
C GLU A 11 -2.38 -21.36 -1.26
N LEU A 12 -1.06 -21.16 -1.31
CA LEU A 12 -0.17 -21.58 -0.24
C LEU A 12 -0.49 -20.83 1.06
N LEU A 13 -0.63 -19.52 1.00
CA LEU A 13 -0.96 -18.68 2.16
C LEU A 13 -2.32 -19.05 2.76
N GLN A 14 -3.30 -19.40 1.93
CA GLN A 14 -4.60 -19.87 2.38
C GLN A 14 -4.53 -21.21 3.12
N ARG A 15 -3.68 -22.14 2.67
CA ARG A 15 -3.45 -23.40 3.41
C ARG A 15 -2.75 -23.16 4.74
N VAL A 16 -1.76 -22.27 4.78
CA VAL A 16 -1.03 -21.94 6.01
C VAL A 16 -1.91 -21.21 7.03
N SER A 17 -2.84 -20.37 6.54
CA SER A 17 -3.73 -19.58 7.41
C SER A 17 -4.77 -20.40 8.18
N ALA A 18 -4.91 -21.69 7.87
CA ALA A 18 -5.74 -22.62 8.64
C ALA A 18 -5.31 -22.70 10.11
N ASP A 19 -3.99 -22.71 10.36
CA ASP A 19 -3.41 -22.90 11.70
C ASP A 19 -2.54 -21.71 12.15
N HIS A 20 -2.34 -20.71 11.31
CA HIS A 20 -1.46 -19.56 11.58
C HIS A 20 -2.14 -18.24 11.24
N THR A 21 -1.79 -17.18 11.98
CA THR A 21 -2.13 -15.82 11.56
C THR A 21 -1.17 -15.37 10.47
N VAL A 22 -1.72 -15.02 9.31
CA VAL A 22 -0.96 -14.53 8.16
C VAL A 22 -1.29 -13.06 7.94
N VAL A 23 -0.27 -12.22 7.89
CA VAL A 23 -0.40 -10.80 7.50
C VAL A 23 0.32 -10.63 6.17
N VAL A 24 -0.39 -10.10 5.17
CA VAL A 24 0.14 -9.86 3.83
C VAL A 24 0.07 -8.37 3.55
N ILE A 25 1.14 -7.83 2.98
CA ILE A 25 1.19 -6.45 2.48
C ILE A 25 1.20 -6.54 0.96
N GLU A 26 0.09 -6.15 0.33
CA GLU A 26 -0.07 -6.20 -1.11
C GLU A 26 -0.78 -4.94 -1.62
N HIS A 27 -0.54 -4.64 -2.90
CA HIS A 27 -1.18 -3.54 -3.63
C HIS A 27 -2.10 -4.06 -4.75
N ASP A 28 -2.08 -5.37 -5.00
CA ASP A 28 -2.91 -6.03 -5.99
C ASP A 28 -4.33 -6.30 -5.43
N MET A 29 -5.32 -5.62 -6.00
CA MET A 29 -6.71 -5.71 -5.54
C MET A 29 -7.37 -7.04 -5.91
N ASP A 30 -6.94 -7.71 -6.97
CA ASP A 30 -7.47 -9.02 -7.39
C ASP A 30 -6.96 -10.12 -6.46
N PHE A 31 -5.69 -10.03 -6.06
CA PHE A 31 -5.12 -10.87 -5.00
C PHE A 31 -5.87 -10.67 -3.68
N MET A 32 -6.02 -9.42 -3.24
CA MET A 32 -6.72 -9.12 -1.99
C MET A 32 -8.17 -9.65 -2.03
N ARG A 33 -8.88 -9.45 -3.15
CA ARG A 33 -10.25 -9.97 -3.32
C ARG A 33 -10.32 -11.49 -3.23
N SER A 34 -9.32 -12.19 -3.73
CA SER A 34 -9.31 -13.65 -3.79
C SER A 34 -8.91 -14.31 -2.46
N PHE A 35 -7.99 -13.69 -1.70
CA PHE A 35 -7.36 -14.34 -0.55
C PHE A 35 -7.51 -13.60 0.79
N ALA A 36 -7.78 -12.30 0.80
CA ALA A 36 -7.85 -11.53 2.05
C ALA A 36 -9.23 -11.69 2.72
N ARG A 37 -9.21 -11.96 4.04
CA ARG A 37 -10.41 -11.97 4.87
C ARG A 37 -10.83 -10.57 5.31
N SER A 38 -9.84 -9.72 5.59
CA SER A 38 -9.98 -8.33 5.96
C SER A 38 -8.79 -7.56 5.40
N VAL A 39 -8.98 -6.28 5.15
CA VAL A 39 -7.96 -5.36 4.63
C VAL A 39 -7.96 -4.11 5.48
N SER A 40 -6.77 -3.65 5.85
CA SER A 40 -6.56 -2.35 6.47
C SER A 40 -5.70 -1.50 5.53
N VAL A 41 -6.15 -0.29 5.24
CA VAL A 41 -5.42 0.71 4.47
C VAL A 41 -4.78 1.67 5.45
N LEU A 42 -3.48 1.91 5.31
CA LEU A 42 -2.74 2.84 6.16
C LEU A 42 -2.40 4.10 5.37
N HIS A 43 -2.63 5.28 5.96
CA HIS A 43 -2.19 6.57 5.45
C HIS A 43 -1.40 7.33 6.52
N ALA A 44 -0.21 7.82 6.17
CA ALA A 44 0.68 8.57 7.08
C ALA A 44 0.88 7.91 8.46
N GLY A 45 1.06 6.58 8.47
CA GLY A 45 1.28 5.80 9.69
C GLY A 45 0.03 5.55 10.54
N LYS A 46 -1.16 5.87 10.05
CA LYS A 46 -2.44 5.61 10.73
C LYS A 46 -3.35 4.76 9.85
N VAL A 47 -4.21 3.96 10.47
CA VAL A 47 -5.27 3.24 9.74
C VAL A 47 -6.26 4.27 9.18
N LEU A 48 -6.41 4.28 7.86
CA LEU A 48 -7.35 5.12 7.13
C LEU A 48 -8.72 4.46 7.05
N SER A 49 -8.75 3.17 6.73
CA SER A 49 -9.97 2.37 6.56
C SER A 49 -9.66 0.90 6.80
N GLU A 50 -10.61 0.15 7.33
CA GLU A 50 -10.51 -1.29 7.58
C GLU A 50 -11.85 -1.96 7.31
N GLY A 51 -11.82 -3.11 6.64
CA GLY A 51 -13.01 -3.87 6.31
C GLY A 51 -12.76 -4.93 5.26
N SER A 52 -13.82 -5.38 4.60
CA SER A 52 -13.70 -6.19 3.40
C SER A 52 -13.09 -5.38 2.25
N VAL A 53 -12.55 -6.09 1.27
CA VAL A 53 -11.97 -5.50 0.05
C VAL A 53 -12.98 -4.59 -0.68
N ALA A 54 -14.27 -4.96 -0.66
CA ALA A 54 -15.33 -4.18 -1.30
C ALA A 54 -15.67 -2.91 -0.52
N GLU A 55 -15.75 -3.00 0.82
CA GLU A 55 -16.01 -1.83 1.68
C GLU A 55 -14.88 -0.81 1.58
N VAL A 56 -13.63 -1.27 1.62
CA VAL A 56 -12.43 -0.44 1.49
C VAL A 56 -12.36 0.22 0.11
N GLN A 57 -12.74 -0.48 -0.97
CA GLN A 57 -12.82 0.10 -2.32
C GLN A 57 -13.90 1.17 -2.44
N ALA A 58 -15.03 1.00 -1.74
CA ALA A 58 -16.13 1.95 -1.74
C ALA A 58 -15.88 3.16 -0.83
N ASP A 59 -14.84 3.11 0.02
CA ASP A 59 -14.51 4.19 0.94
C ASP A 59 -13.96 5.40 0.17
N ALA A 60 -14.71 6.51 0.22
CA ALA A 60 -14.36 7.76 -0.44
C ALA A 60 -12.97 8.29 -0.02
N LYS A 61 -12.56 8.07 1.23
CA LYS A 61 -11.23 8.49 1.72
C LYS A 61 -10.12 7.67 1.09
N VAL A 62 -10.34 6.37 0.91
CA VAL A 62 -9.39 5.47 0.23
C VAL A 62 -9.29 5.86 -1.24
N GLN A 63 -10.42 6.16 -1.88
CA GLN A 63 -10.43 6.61 -3.28
C GLN A 63 -9.67 7.93 -3.46
N GLU A 64 -9.90 8.90 -2.59
CA GLU A 64 -9.24 10.21 -2.64
C GLU A 64 -7.72 10.10 -2.46
N VAL A 65 -7.27 9.27 -1.52
CA VAL A 65 -5.86 9.18 -1.14
C VAL A 65 -5.06 8.21 -2.01
N TYR A 66 -5.64 7.08 -2.43
CA TYR A 66 -4.90 5.97 -3.06
C TYR A 66 -5.31 5.63 -4.48
N LEU A 67 -6.59 5.75 -4.82
CA LEU A 67 -7.07 5.36 -6.16
C LEU A 67 -7.07 6.55 -7.13
N GLY A 68 -7.02 7.77 -6.60
CA GLY A 68 -7.20 8.99 -7.38
C GLY A 68 -8.60 9.06 -7.98
N ARG A 69 -9.14 10.27 -8.17
CA ARG A 69 -10.23 10.39 -9.15
C ARG A 69 -9.66 9.91 -10.48
N ALA A 70 -10.40 9.12 -11.26
CA ALA A 70 -9.98 8.58 -12.56
C ALA A 70 -9.66 9.64 -13.64
N SER A 71 -9.41 10.90 -13.24
CA SER A 71 -9.20 12.04 -14.09
C SER A 71 -8.60 13.21 -13.30
N GLU A 72 -7.42 13.07 -12.68
CA GLU A 72 -6.55 14.23 -12.40
C GLU A 72 -5.12 13.75 -12.07
N PRO A 73 -4.08 14.28 -12.76
CA PRO A 73 -2.71 13.89 -12.48
C PRO A 73 -2.29 14.41 -11.10
N VAL A 74 -2.02 13.50 -10.17
CA VAL A 74 -1.47 13.82 -8.85
C VAL A 74 -0.04 14.32 -9.04
N THR A 75 0.16 15.64 -8.89
CA THR A 75 1.50 16.21 -8.75
C THR A 75 1.91 16.09 -7.29
N VAL A 76 2.84 15.16 -7.02
CA VAL A 76 3.49 15.09 -5.70
C VAL A 76 4.59 16.15 -5.69
N PRO A 77 4.52 17.19 -4.83
CA PRO A 77 5.62 18.14 -4.71
C PRO A 77 6.83 17.40 -4.12
N VAL A 78 7.90 17.29 -4.90
CA VAL A 78 9.19 16.83 -4.41
C VAL A 78 9.74 17.94 -3.51
N PRO A 79 9.97 17.70 -2.20
CA PRO A 79 10.62 18.70 -1.36
C PRO A 79 12.02 18.96 -1.92
N GLU A 80 12.34 20.22 -2.19
CA GLU A 80 13.69 20.62 -2.60
C GLU A 80 14.69 20.15 -1.52
N PRO A 81 15.84 19.58 -1.92
CA PRO A 81 16.85 19.18 -0.96
C PRO A 81 17.31 20.42 -0.20
N ALA A 82 17.08 20.41 1.13
CA ALA A 82 17.63 21.40 2.02
C ALA A 82 19.15 21.45 1.79
N ALA A 83 19.62 22.57 1.24
CA ALA A 83 21.03 22.81 1.00
C ALA A 83 21.79 22.64 2.33
N ALA A 84 22.42 21.48 2.49
CA ALA A 84 23.44 21.29 3.50
C ALA A 84 24.64 22.15 3.08
N ALA A 85 24.63 23.40 3.54
CA ALA A 85 25.83 24.21 3.56
C ALA A 85 26.79 23.54 4.56
N VAL A 86 27.65 22.67 4.04
CA VAL A 86 28.87 22.26 4.73
C VAL A 86 29.79 23.48 4.68
N PRO A 87 30.15 24.11 5.80
CA PRO A 87 31.18 25.15 5.76
C PRO A 87 32.50 24.44 5.45
N VAL A 88 33.07 24.72 4.28
CA VAL A 88 34.47 24.40 4.00
C VAL A 88 35.27 25.37 4.85
N ALA A 89 35.84 24.87 5.95
CA ALA A 89 36.87 25.59 6.69
C ALA A 89 38.15 25.54 5.86
N GLU A 90 38.50 26.67 5.26
CA GLU A 90 39.77 26.93 4.61
C GLU A 90 40.80 27.37 5.68
N GLU A 91 42.00 26.79 5.57
CA GLU A 91 43.32 27.20 6.10
C GLU A 91 43.68 27.09 7.61
N ALA A 92 44.60 26.15 7.89
CA ALA A 92 45.96 26.43 8.40
C ALA A 92 46.91 25.25 8.12
#